data_AF-A0A963SG39-F1
#
_entry.id   AF-A0A963SG39-F1
#
_cell.length_a   1.000
_cell.length_b   1.000
_cell.length_c   1.000
_cell.angle_alpha   90.00
_cell.angle_beta   90.00
_cell.angle_gamma   90.00
#
_symmetry.space_group_name_H-M   'P 1'
#
loop_
_entity.id
_entity.type
_entity.pdbx_description
1 polymer ?
#
loop_
_entity_poly.entity_id
_entity_poly.type
_entity_poly.pdbx_seq_one_letter_code
_entity_poly.pdbx_strand_id
1 'polypeptide(L)'
;MRVGAILHGKRLVAIFGANWCHDSRALAGWLETPRFRALTDKHFIVVYIDAGRPQDSAGRNMALAARLGVSDIEGTPNLLVLDPANGKLLNTPESAKGWRDAASRSADAIFDELASYAPGAG
;
A
#
# COMPACT_ATOMS: atom_id res chain seq x y z
N MET A 1 -6.39 21.64 4.22
CA MET A 1 -7.22 20.77 5.08
C MET A 1 -6.38 19.57 5.47
N ARG A 2 -5.83 19.50 6.69
CA ARG A 2 -5.13 18.30 7.19
C ARG A 2 -6.18 17.43 7.85
N VAL A 3 -6.78 16.51 7.10
CA VAL A 3 -7.57 15.45 7.70
C VAL A 3 -6.57 14.39 8.17
N GLY A 4 -5.93 14.65 9.30
CA GLY A 4 -5.28 13.59 10.07
C GLY A 4 -6.42 12.74 10.59
N ALA A 5 -6.73 11.64 9.90
CA ALA A 5 -7.70 10.71 10.43
C ALA A 5 -7.11 10.18 11.75
N ILE A 6 -7.73 10.51 12.88
CA ILE A 6 -7.37 9.90 14.17
C ILE A 6 -7.86 8.46 14.09
N LEU A 7 -7.05 7.60 13.46
CA LEU A 7 -7.35 6.19 13.26
C LEU A 7 -6.75 5.46 14.45
N HIS A 8 -7.61 5.16 15.43
CA HIS A 8 -7.31 4.55 16.73
C HIS A 8 -6.29 3.39 16.63
N GLY A 9 -5.00 3.69 16.71
CA GLY A 9 -3.93 2.69 16.69
C GLY A 9 -3.80 1.89 15.39
N LYS A 10 -4.29 2.38 14.25
CA LYS A 10 -4.16 1.73 12.93
C LYS A 10 -3.26 2.51 11.98
N ARG A 11 -2.55 1.83 11.08
CA ARG A 11 -1.80 2.47 9.98
C ARG A 11 -2.63 2.55 8.71
N LEU A 12 -2.41 3.59 7.90
CA LEU A 12 -3.04 3.70 6.59
C LEU A 12 -2.16 2.97 5.56
N VAL A 13 -2.73 2.05 4.80
CA VAL A 13 -2.09 1.35 3.69
C VAL A 13 -2.72 1.86 2.40
N ALA A 14 -1.99 2.72 1.69
CA ALA A 14 -2.40 3.28 0.41
C ALA A 14 -1.78 2.46 -0.73
N ILE A 15 -2.61 1.74 -1.48
CA ILE A 15 -2.18 0.88 -2.59
C ILE A 15 -2.45 1.61 -3.90
N PHE A 16 -1.39 2.10 -4.54
CA PHE A 16 -1.45 2.66 -5.88
C PHE A 16 -1.38 1.52 -6.89
N GLY A 17 -2.52 1.19 -7.49
CA GLY A 17 -2.67 0.01 -8.34
C GLY A 17 -3.62 0.24 -9.50
N ALA A 18 -3.86 -0.81 -10.29
CA ALA A 18 -4.79 -0.77 -11.40
C ALA A 18 -5.43 -2.13 -11.68
N ASN A 19 -6.71 -2.14 -12.07
CA ASN A 19 -7.46 -3.39 -12.33
C ASN A 19 -6.89 -4.20 -13.50
N TRP A 20 -6.19 -3.57 -14.44
CA TRP A 20 -5.58 -4.23 -15.57
C TRP A 20 -4.23 -4.88 -15.22
N CYS A 21 -3.58 -4.48 -14.12
CA CYS A 21 -2.29 -5.01 -13.69
C CYS A 21 -2.45 -6.35 -12.94
N HIS A 22 -1.69 -7.36 -13.35
CA HIS A 22 -1.71 -8.69 -12.77
C HIS A 22 -1.33 -8.69 -11.27
N ASP A 23 -0.22 -8.06 -10.92
CA ASP A 23 0.28 -7.95 -9.54
C ASP A 23 -0.67 -7.15 -8.64
N SER A 24 -1.34 -6.12 -9.18
CA SER A 24 -2.32 -5.34 -8.43
C SER A 24 -3.53 -6.20 -8.06
N ARG A 25 -4.03 -7.00 -9.02
CA ARG A 25 -5.13 -7.93 -8.75
C ARG A 25 -4.73 -9.05 -7.80
N ALA A 26 -3.51 -9.58 -7.92
CA ALA A 26 -3.01 -10.62 -7.02
C ALA A 26 -2.93 -10.13 -5.57
N LEU A 27 -2.35 -8.94 -5.34
CA LEU A 27 -2.32 -8.31 -4.03
C LEU A 27 -3.73 -8.08 -3.46
N ALA A 28 -4.64 -7.50 -4.27
CA ALA A 28 -6.02 -7.30 -3.84
C ALA A 28 -6.71 -8.63 -3.48
N GLY A 29 -6.48 -9.69 -4.26
CA GLY A 29 -7.02 -11.02 -3.97
C GLY A 29 -6.53 -11.60 -2.65
N TRP A 30 -5.24 -11.43 -2.32
CA TRP A 30 -4.71 -11.88 -1.02
C TRP A 30 -5.34 -11.15 0.16
N LEU A 31 -5.51 -9.83 0.05
CA LEU A 31 -6.07 -8.98 1.10
C LEU A 31 -7.52 -9.32 1.46
N GLU A 32 -8.26 -9.98 0.56
CA GLU A 32 -9.63 -10.46 0.79
C GLU A 32 -9.71 -11.82 1.51
N THR A 33 -8.60 -12.55 1.63
CA THR A 33 -8.61 -13.84 2.33
C THR A 33 -8.80 -13.67 3.85
N PRO A 34 -9.41 -14.63 4.56
CA PRO A 34 -9.74 -14.48 5.99
C PRO A 34 -8.53 -14.13 6.88
N ARG A 35 -7.36 -14.74 6.60
CA ARG A 35 -6.12 -14.48 7.36
C ARG A 35 -5.66 -13.02 7.20
N PHE A 36 -5.68 -12.50 5.98
CA PHE A 36 -5.27 -11.11 5.73
C PHE A 36 -6.30 -10.11 6.23
N ARG A 37 -7.60 -10.40 6.07
CA ARG A 37 -8.67 -9.56 6.62
C ARG A 37 -8.56 -9.42 8.14
N ALA A 38 -8.25 -10.50 8.86
CA ALA A 38 -8.03 -10.42 10.31
C ALA A 38 -6.86 -9.48 10.67
N LEU A 39 -5.78 -9.49 9.88
CA LEU A 39 -4.64 -8.59 10.07
C LEU A 39 -5.03 -7.14 9.76
N THR A 40 -5.67 -6.88 8.62
CA THR A 40 -6.04 -5.53 8.19
C THR A 40 -7.13 -4.93 9.08
N ASP A 41 -8.18 -5.68 9.43
CA ASP A 41 -9.24 -5.23 10.33
C ASP A 41 -8.71 -4.86 11.71
N LYS A 42 -7.61 -5.48 12.16
CA LYS A 42 -7.00 -5.16 13.44
C LYS A 42 -6.04 -3.96 13.37
N HIS A 43 -5.20 -3.89 12.35
CA HIS A 43 -4.03 -3.01 12.36
C HIS A 43 -3.99 -1.95 11.27
N PHE A 44 -4.81 -2.09 10.23
CA PHE A 44 -4.70 -1.27 9.02
C PHE A 44 -6.03 -0.71 8.55
N ILE A 45 -5.93 0.37 7.79
CA ILE A 45 -6.99 0.84 6.90
C ILE A 45 -6.42 0.80 5.50
N VAL A 46 -7.00 -0.03 4.64
CA VAL A 46 -6.54 -0.22 3.26
C VAL A 46 -7.35 0.69 2.34
N VAL A 47 -6.64 1.47 1.52
CA VAL A 47 -7.24 2.32 0.49
C VAL A 47 -6.60 2.00 -0.85
N TYR A 48 -7.41 1.63 -1.83
CA TYR A 48 -6.97 1.46 -3.21
C TYR A 48 -7.06 2.79 -3.95
N ILE A 49 -5.97 3.19 -4.60
CA ILE A 49 -5.85 4.43 -5.35
C ILE A 49 -5.50 4.06 -6.80
N ASP A 50 -6.32 4.50 -7.74
CA ASP A 50 -6.10 4.23 -9.16
C ASP A 50 -4.86 4.96 -9.68
N ALA A 51 -3.88 4.19 -10.15
CA ALA A 51 -2.66 4.69 -10.77
C ALA A 51 -2.84 4.95 -12.28
N GLY A 52 -3.95 4.54 -12.89
CA GLY A 52 -4.26 4.77 -14.30
C GLY A 52 -3.38 3.99 -15.28
N ARG A 53 -3.26 4.52 -16.50
CA ARG A 53 -2.36 4.07 -17.58
C ARG A 53 -1.83 5.32 -18.29
N PRO A 54 -0.54 5.40 -18.69
CA PRO A 54 0.54 4.41 -18.58
C PRO A 54 1.01 4.13 -17.14
N GLN A 55 1.83 3.09 -16.99
CA GLN A 55 2.39 2.58 -15.72
C GLN A 55 3.67 3.36 -15.33
N ASP A 56 3.68 4.67 -15.51
CA ASP A 56 4.85 5.52 -15.30
C ASP A 56 4.43 6.88 -14.68
N SER A 57 5.34 7.85 -14.71
CA SER A 57 5.12 9.19 -14.16
C SER A 57 3.96 9.97 -14.79
N ALA A 58 3.46 9.55 -15.97
CA ALA A 58 2.26 10.09 -16.59
C ALA A 58 0.95 9.39 -16.13
N GLY A 59 1.05 8.46 -15.17
CA GLY A 59 -0.08 7.82 -14.52
C GLY A 59 -0.95 8.79 -13.69
N ARG A 60 -2.12 8.31 -13.27
CA ARG A 60 -3.03 9.04 -12.40
C ARG A 60 -2.52 9.04 -10.96
N ASN A 61 -2.75 10.13 -10.23
CA ASN A 61 -2.38 10.27 -8.81
C ASN A 61 -0.88 10.19 -8.48
N MET A 62 0.03 10.28 -9.47
CA MET A 62 1.48 10.27 -9.21
C MET A 62 1.92 11.46 -8.33
N ALA A 63 1.34 12.64 -8.54
CA ALA A 63 1.56 13.80 -7.68
C ALA A 63 1.10 13.58 -6.23
N LEU A 64 0.08 12.74 -6.01
CA LEU A 64 -0.35 12.35 -4.66
C LEU A 64 0.68 11.41 -4.02
N ALA A 65 1.15 10.40 -4.74
CA ALA A 65 2.19 9.51 -4.23
C ALA A 65 3.48 10.26 -3.86
N ALA A 66 3.90 11.20 -4.71
CA ALA A 66 5.07 12.05 -4.46
C ALA A 66 4.89 12.89 -3.19
N ARG A 67 3.69 13.48 -2.98
CA ARG A 67 3.35 14.20 -1.74
C ARG A 67 3.34 13.31 -0.50
N LEU A 68 3.11 12.01 -0.67
CA LEU A 68 3.12 11.00 0.38
C LEU A 68 4.50 10.34 0.57
N GLY A 69 5.53 10.82 -0.13
CA GLY A 69 6.92 10.42 0.08
C GLY A 69 7.46 9.37 -0.91
N VAL A 70 6.70 9.00 -1.95
CA VAL A 70 7.17 8.08 -2.99
C VAL A 70 7.04 8.75 -4.36
N SER A 71 8.18 9.22 -4.87
CA SER A 71 8.32 9.74 -6.23
C SER A 71 8.78 8.64 -7.20
N ASP A 72 8.74 8.96 -8.49
CA ASP A 72 9.25 8.11 -9.57
C ASP A 72 8.66 6.69 -9.50
N ILE A 73 7.34 6.65 -9.32
CA ILE A 73 6.59 5.42 -9.41
C ILE A 73 6.54 4.99 -10.87
N GLU A 74 7.10 3.81 -11.10
CA GLU A 74 7.03 3.07 -12.34
C GLU A 74 6.38 1.73 -12.00
N GLY A 75 5.42 1.25 -12.76
CA GLY A 75 4.72 0.00 -12.47
C GLY A 75 3.76 0.06 -11.27
N THR A 76 3.02 -1.03 -11.08
CA THR A 76 2.01 -1.20 -10.03
C THR A 76 2.01 -2.66 -9.54
N PRO A 77 1.55 -2.95 -8.31
CA PRO A 77 1.12 -2.00 -7.29
C PRO A 77 2.29 -1.39 -6.53
N ASN A 78 2.04 -0.25 -5.88
CA ASN A 78 2.95 0.34 -4.89
C ASN A 78 2.19 0.44 -3.56
N LEU A 79 2.79 -0.05 -2.48
CA LEU A 79 2.16 -0.11 -1.17
C LEU A 79 2.83 0.89 -0.23
N LEU A 80 2.15 1.99 0.06
CA LEU A 80 2.62 3.01 0.98
C LEU A 80 1.98 2.78 2.35
N VAL A 81 2.80 2.61 3.38
CA VAL A 81 2.34 2.58 4.77
C VAL A 81 2.53 3.97 5.37
N LEU A 82 1.47 4.56 5.87
CA LEU A 82 1.41 5.94 6.30
C LEU A 82 1.00 6.03 7.77
N ASP A 83 1.64 6.95 8.49
CA ASP A 83 1.17 7.43 9.78
C ASP A 83 -0.11 8.25 9.54
N PRO A 84 -1.26 7.83 10.08
CA PRO A 84 -2.53 8.50 9.82
C PRO A 84 -2.63 9.90 10.45
N ALA A 85 -1.81 10.20 11.48
CA ALA A 85 -1.87 11.48 12.18
C ALA A 85 -1.27 12.62 11.36
N ASN A 86 -0.22 12.33 10.57
CA ASN A 86 0.55 13.35 9.86
C ASN A 86 0.78 13.03 8.37
N GLY A 87 0.39 11.84 7.90
CA GLY A 87 0.58 11.39 6.52
C GLY A 87 2.03 11.01 6.18
N LYS A 88 2.90 10.82 7.17
CA LYS A 88 4.30 10.45 6.96
C LYS A 88 4.42 9.01 6.48
N LEU A 89 5.25 8.78 5.46
CA LEU A 89 5.65 7.45 5.01
C LEU A 89 6.44 6.70 6.10
N LEU A 90 6.03 5.46 6.37
CA LEU A 90 6.59 4.60 7.40
C LEU A 90 7.47 3.48 6.83
N ASN A 91 7.18 2.99 5.62
CA ASN A 91 8.12 2.13 4.88
C ASN A 91 9.04 2.99 3.98
N THR A 92 10.10 2.40 3.43
CA THR A 92 10.97 3.15 2.50
C THR A 92 10.33 3.26 1.12
N PRO A 93 10.68 4.28 0.31
CA PRO A 93 10.22 4.35 -1.07
C PRO A 93 10.56 3.11 -1.91
N GLU A 94 11.70 2.48 -1.65
CA GLU A 94 12.13 1.24 -2.32
C GLU A 94 11.23 0.08 -1.94
N SER A 95 10.95 -0.10 -0.65
CA SER A 95 9.99 -1.09 -0.17
C SER A 95 8.61 -0.85 -0.77
N ALA A 96 8.12 0.40 -0.78
CA ALA A 96 6.81 0.73 -1.34
C ALA A 96 6.68 0.33 -2.81
N LYS A 97 7.72 0.59 -3.61
CA LYS A 97 7.82 0.19 -5.02
C LYS A 97 8.13 -1.29 -5.23
N GLY A 98 8.55 -1.99 -4.17
CA GLY A 98 8.88 -3.41 -4.21
C GLY A 98 7.67 -4.29 -4.52
N TRP A 99 6.47 -3.87 -4.15
CA TRP A 99 5.23 -4.66 -4.28
C TRP A 99 4.77 -4.94 -5.72
N ARG A 100 5.53 -4.48 -6.73
CA ARG A 100 5.28 -4.68 -8.16
C ARG A 100 5.40 -6.14 -8.63
N ASP A 101 5.90 -7.03 -7.78
CA ASP A 101 6.03 -8.47 -8.01
C ASP A 101 5.04 -9.28 -7.17
N ALA A 102 3.98 -8.67 -6.62
CA ALA A 102 3.06 -9.32 -5.70
C ALA A 102 2.46 -10.64 -6.21
N ALA A 103 2.33 -10.84 -7.53
CA ALA A 103 1.81 -12.09 -8.06
C ALA A 103 2.81 -13.26 -8.03
N SER A 104 4.10 -12.99 -7.90
CA SER A 104 5.14 -14.03 -7.80
C SER A 104 5.47 -14.42 -6.36
N ARG A 105 4.99 -13.64 -5.37
CA ARG A 105 5.22 -13.88 -3.94
C ARG A 105 4.30 -14.96 -3.38
N SER A 106 4.78 -15.66 -2.34
CA SER A 106 3.94 -16.55 -1.54
C SER A 106 3.00 -15.76 -0.62
N ALA A 107 1.89 -16.38 -0.23
CA ALA A 107 0.96 -15.79 0.73
C ALA A 107 1.64 -15.45 2.07
N ASP A 108 2.54 -16.31 2.56
CA ASP A 108 3.27 -16.06 3.80
C ASP A 108 4.20 -14.85 3.68
N ALA A 109 4.94 -14.71 2.58
CA ALA A 109 5.83 -13.57 2.38
C ALA A 109 5.06 -12.24 2.36
N ILE A 110 3.91 -12.19 1.67
CA ILE A 110 3.04 -11.01 1.65
C ILE A 110 2.48 -10.72 3.05
N PHE A 111 2.06 -11.76 3.77
CA PHE A 111 1.50 -11.61 5.11
C PHE A 111 2.54 -11.08 6.10
N ASP A 112 3.73 -11.68 6.10
CA ASP A 112 4.80 -11.35 7.03
C ASP A 112 5.34 -9.94 6.78
N GLU A 113 5.53 -9.55 5.51
CA GLU A 113 5.92 -8.18 5.17
C GLU A 113 4.86 -7.18 5.62
N LEU A 114 3.58 -7.43 5.33
CA LEU A 114 2.51 -6.53 5.77
C LEU A 114 2.39 -6.47 7.30
N ALA A 115 2.53 -7.61 7.99
CA ALA A 115 2.47 -7.70 9.44
C ALA A 115 3.64 -6.99 10.13
N SER A 116 4.83 -6.95 9.49
CA SER A 116 5.97 -6.16 9.97
C SER A 116 5.64 -4.66 10.09
N TYR A 117 4.67 -4.19 9.31
CA TYR A 117 4.15 -2.84 9.38
C TYR A 117 2.98 -2.69 10.35
N ALA A 118 2.67 -3.62 11.24
CA ALA A 118 1.62 -3.42 12.24
C ALA A 118 2.07 -2.42 13.34
N PRO A 119 1.18 -1.56 13.86
CA PRO A 119 1.48 -0.71 15.02
C PRO A 119 1.95 -1.54 16.23
N GLY A 120 3.04 -1.12 16.88
CA GLY A 120 3.63 -1.85 18.01
C GLY A 120 4.48 -3.07 17.62
N ALA A 121 4.77 -3.30 16.34
CA ALA A 121 5.67 -4.35 15.86
C ALA A 121 7.17 -4.04 16.08
N GLY A 122 7.51 -3.25 17.10
CA GLY A 122 8.89 -2.87 17.46
C GLY A 122 8.98 -2.44 18.90
#